data_AF-A0A0Q9L512-F1
#
_entry.id   AF-A0A0Q9L512-F1
#
_cell.length_a   1.000
_cell.length_b   1.000
_cell.length_c   1.000
_cell.angle_alpha   90.00
_cell.angle_beta   90.00
_cell.angle_gamma   90.00
#
_symmetry.space_group_name_H-M   'P 1'
#
loop_
_entity.id
_entity.type
_entity.pdbx_description
1 polymer ?
#
loop_
_entity_poly.entity_id
_entity_poly.type
_entity_poly.pdbx_seq_one_letter_code
_entity_poly.pdbx_strand_id
1 'polypeptide(L)'
;MFDAMKREVKEETGLDVFQATLIAIYSSPTTQTFTDRWGNEHHVIEYLFRVDMWSGTLEKETDESVDAEFYPLDNLPEASSELFAKHHQRVFKDYKKFDGKLILE
;
A
#
# COMPACT_ATOMS: atom_id res chain seq x y z
N MET A 1 -8.16 -5.23 -10.31
CA MET A 1 -7.51 -4.80 -9.04
C MET A 1 -6.49 -5.80 -8.55
N PHE A 2 -6.83 -7.07 -8.36
CA PHE A 2 -5.82 -8.09 -7.99
C PHE A 2 -4.66 -8.18 -9.00
N ASP A 3 -4.95 -8.25 -10.31
CA ASP A 3 -3.90 -8.27 -11.34
C ASP A 3 -3.06 -6.99 -11.38
N ALA A 4 -3.68 -5.84 -11.08
CA ALA A 4 -2.97 -4.58 -10.97
C ALA A 4 -2.00 -4.61 -9.78
N MET A 5 -2.46 -5.02 -8.59
CA MET A 5 -1.58 -5.19 -7.42
C MET A 5 -0.41 -6.14 -7.71
N LYS A 6 -0.66 -7.27 -8.38
CA LYS A 6 0.41 -8.19 -8.79
C LYS A 6 1.43 -7.53 -9.71
N ARG A 7 0.97 -6.73 -10.68
CA ARG A 7 1.82 -6.01 -11.62
C ARG A 7 2.64 -4.94 -10.91
N GLU A 8 2.02 -4.08 -10.10
CA GLU A 8 2.71 -3.01 -9.36
C GLU A 8 3.79 -3.59 -8.43
N VAL A 9 3.48 -4.64 -7.66
CA VAL A 9 4.48 -5.30 -6.80
C VAL A 9 5.64 -5.85 -7.62
N LYS A 10 5.38 -6.41 -8.81
CA LYS A 10 6.43 -6.92 -9.69
C LYS A 10 7.31 -5.81 -10.26
N GLU A 11 6.70 -4.72 -10.72
CA GLU A 11 7.39 -3.57 -11.33
C GLU A 11 8.23 -2.80 -10.32
N GLU A 12 7.73 -2.60 -9.10
CA GLU A 12 8.41 -1.80 -8.08
C GLU A 12 9.41 -2.58 -7.23
N THR A 13 9.28 -3.91 -7.12
CA THR A 13 10.07 -4.73 -6.16
C THR A 13 10.66 -6.01 -6.73
N GLY A 14 10.32 -6.39 -7.97
CA GLY A 14 10.75 -7.65 -8.58
C GLY A 14 10.05 -8.90 -8.06
N LEU A 15 9.18 -8.80 -7.05
CA LEU A 15 8.51 -9.94 -6.41
C LEU A 15 7.29 -10.44 -7.19
N ASP A 16 7.11 -11.76 -7.22
CA ASP A 16 5.96 -12.42 -7.83
C ASP A 16 4.93 -12.81 -6.76
N VAL A 17 3.73 -12.23 -6.82
CA VAL A 17 2.63 -12.50 -5.89
C VAL A 17 1.72 -13.63 -6.40
N PHE A 18 1.48 -14.62 -5.55
CA PHE A 18 0.61 -15.76 -5.85
C PHE A 18 -0.72 -15.73 -5.10
N GLN A 19 -0.71 -15.23 -3.88
CA GLN A 19 -1.91 -15.12 -3.04
C GLN A 19 -1.88 -13.81 -2.26
N ALA A 20 -3.00 -13.10 -2.24
CA ALA A 20 -3.21 -11.96 -1.38
C ALA A 20 -4.69 -11.87 -0.98
N THR A 21 -4.94 -11.31 0.19
CA THR A 21 -6.27 -11.07 0.73
C THR A 21 -6.57 -9.58 0.65
N LEU A 22 -7.69 -9.19 0.04
CA LEU A 22 -8.19 -7.82 0.09
C LEU A 22 -8.70 -7.53 1.51
N ILE A 23 -8.05 -6.61 2.22
CA ILE A 23 -8.37 -6.32 3.63
C ILE A 23 -9.18 -5.04 3.80
N ALA A 24 -8.96 -4.04 2.95
CA ALA A 24 -9.70 -2.77 3.00
C ALA A 24 -9.89 -2.15 1.61
N ILE A 25 -10.95 -1.36 1.48
CA ILE A 25 -11.14 -0.41 0.37
C ILE A 25 -11.31 0.97 1.00
N TYR A 26 -10.44 1.91 0.62
CA TYR A 26 -10.56 3.31 1.02
C TYR A 26 -11.13 4.10 -0.14
N SER A 27 -12.31 4.68 0.06
CA SER A 27 -13.05 5.39 -0.98
C SER A 27 -13.70 6.69 -0.48
N SER A 28 -13.73 6.93 0.83
CA SER A 28 -14.35 8.14 1.38
C SER A 28 -13.77 9.43 0.80
N PRO A 29 -14.61 10.34 0.27
CA PRO A 29 -14.16 11.66 -0.17
C PRO A 29 -13.50 12.50 0.92
N THR A 30 -13.77 12.20 2.21
CA THR A 30 -13.17 12.95 3.34
C THR A 30 -11.70 12.61 3.59
N THR A 31 -11.24 11.44 3.12
CA THR A 31 -9.88 10.93 3.37
C THR A 31 -9.13 10.59 2.09
N GLN A 32 -9.82 10.48 0.95
CA GLN A 32 -9.26 10.06 -0.34
C GLN A 32 -9.32 11.14 -1.43
N THR A 33 -9.40 12.41 -1.01
CA THR A 33 -9.28 13.55 -1.93
C THR A 33 -8.03 14.36 -1.63
N PHE A 34 -7.38 14.85 -2.67
CA PHE A 34 -6.25 15.78 -2.55
C PHE A 34 -6.13 16.66 -3.80
N THR A 35 -5.46 17.80 -3.65
CA THR A 35 -5.10 18.67 -4.78
C THR A 35 -3.61 18.47 -5.08
N ASP A 36 -3.28 18.17 -6.33
CA ASP A 36 -1.89 18.00 -6.73
C ASP A 36 -1.13 19.35 -6.81
N ARG A 37 0.18 19.29 -7.04
CA ARG A 37 1.03 20.50 -7.15
C ARG A 37 0.68 21.42 -8.33
N TRP A 38 -0.15 20.95 -9.26
CA TRP A 38 -0.62 21.70 -10.43
C TRP A 38 -2.03 22.27 -10.23
N GLY A 39 -2.66 22.03 -9.08
CA GLY A 39 -3.98 22.53 -8.74
C GLY A 39 -5.13 21.65 -9.19
N ASN A 40 -4.88 20.42 -9.67
CA ASN A 40 -5.96 19.50 -10.04
C ASN A 40 -6.47 18.77 -8.80
N GLU A 41 -7.79 18.63 -8.71
CA GLU A 41 -8.45 17.84 -7.66
C GLU A 41 -8.54 16.38 -8.07
N HIS A 42 -8.14 15.49 -7.17
CA HIS A 42 -8.17 14.05 -7.34
C HIS A 42 -9.05 13.41 -6.28
N HIS A 43 -9.79 12.37 -6.67
CA HIS A 43 -10.45 11.43 -5.77
C HIS A 43 -9.95 10.03 -6.09
N VAL A 44 -9.20 9.45 -5.15
CA VAL A 44 -8.58 8.13 -5.29
C VAL A 44 -9.46 7.07 -4.63
N ILE A 45 -9.43 5.85 -5.18
CA ILE A 45 -9.98 4.66 -4.54
C ILE A 45 -8.82 3.68 -4.38
N GLU A 46 -8.47 3.37 -3.14
CA GLU A 46 -7.37 2.49 -2.79
C GLU A 46 -7.88 1.11 -2.41
N TYR A 47 -7.31 0.06 -3.00
CA TYR A 47 -7.61 -1.34 -2.68
C TYR A 47 -6.41 -1.93 -1.93
N LEU A 48 -6.53 -2.10 -0.62
CA LEU A 48 -5.44 -2.57 0.22
C LEU A 48 -5.42 -4.09 0.31
N PHE A 49 -4.38 -4.71 -0.22
CA PHE A 49 -4.15 -6.15 -0.15
C PHE A 49 -3.07 -6.49 0.88
N ARG A 50 -3.31 -7.54 1.67
CA ARG A 50 -2.26 -8.25 2.41
C ARG A 50 -1.75 -9.39 1.53
N VAL A 51 -0.49 -9.33 1.11
CA VAL A 51 0.15 -10.43 0.38
C VAL A 51 0.37 -11.60 1.34
N ASP A 52 -0.19 -12.77 1.00
CA ASP A 52 -0.12 -13.98 1.81
C ASP A 52 0.94 -14.97 1.30
N MET A 53 1.23 -14.97 0.00
CA MET A 53 2.23 -15.82 -0.63
C MET A 53 2.88 -15.15 -1.84
N TRP A 54 4.21 -15.12 -1.85
CA TRP A 54 5.04 -14.53 -2.90
C TRP A 54 6.36 -15.29 -3.07
N SER A 55 7.08 -15.03 -4.15
CA SER A 55 8.46 -15.51 -4.38
C SER A 55 9.31 -14.48 -5.10
N GLY A 56 10.61 -14.76 -5.21
CA GLY A 56 11.58 -13.92 -5.89
C GLY A 56 12.61 -13.37 -4.91
N THR A 57 13.45 -12.49 -5.43
CA THR A 57 14.42 -11.72 -4.65
C THR A 57 13.97 -10.27 -4.71
N LEU A 58 14.00 -9.59 -3.57
CA LEU A 58 13.68 -8.16 -3.52
C LEU A 58 14.69 -7.37 -4.35
N GLU A 59 14.21 -6.73 -5.40
CA GLU A 59 14.97 -5.73 -6.15
C GLU A 59 14.86 -4.40 -5.38
N LYS A 60 15.96 -4.01 -4.75
CA LYS A 60 15.99 -2.80 -3.89
C LYS A 60 15.84 -1.51 -4.68
N GLU A 61 16.27 -1.52 -5.93
CA GLU A 61 16.25 -0.37 -6.82
C GLU A 61 15.64 -0.82 -8.15
N THR A 62 14.68 -0.05 -8.65
CA THR A 62 14.05 -0.24 -9.97
C THR A 62 13.95 1.13 -10.67
N ASP A 63 13.34 1.18 -11.86
CA ASP A 63 13.08 2.46 -12.54
C ASP A 63 12.11 3.37 -11.75
N GLU A 64 11.36 2.80 -10.79
CA GLU A 64 10.33 3.48 -9.99
C GLU A 64 10.68 3.57 -8.49
N SER A 65 11.53 2.66 -7.98
CA SER A 65 11.92 2.58 -6.57
C SER A 65 13.40 2.92 -6.36
N VAL A 66 13.70 3.84 -5.43
CA VAL A 66 15.09 4.23 -5.10
C VAL A 66 15.71 3.43 -3.94
N ASP A 67 14.88 2.74 -3.15
CA ASP A 67 15.29 1.78 -2.11
C ASP A 67 14.07 0.94 -1.72
N ALA A 68 14.30 -0.30 -1.28
CA ALA A 68 13.27 -1.18 -0.74
C ALA A 68 13.89 -2.17 0.26
N GLU A 69 13.22 -2.40 1.39
CA GLU A 69 13.73 -3.29 2.45
C GLU A 69 12.55 -3.88 3.24
N PHE A 70 12.76 -5.07 3.81
CA PHE A 70 11.80 -5.65 4.75
C PHE A 70 12.08 -5.15 6.16
N TYR A 71 11.10 -4.48 6.76
CA TYR A 71 11.18 -3.97 8.12
C TYR A 71 10.30 -4.77 9.08
N PRO A 72 10.76 -5.06 10.30
CA PRO A 72 9.88 -5.59 11.33
C PRO A 72 8.92 -4.49 11.81
N LEU A 73 7.70 -4.89 12.20
CA LEU A 73 6.61 -3.96 12.53
C LEU A 73 6.89 -3.04 13.73
N ASP A 74 7.84 -3.40 14.58
CA ASP A 74 8.29 -2.64 15.75
C ASP A 74 9.54 -1.77 15.46
N ASN A 75 10.07 -1.81 14.24
CA ASN A 75 11.23 -1.02 13.80
C ASN A 75 11.04 -0.51 12.37
N LEU A 76 9.96 0.24 12.15
CA LEU A 76 9.66 0.88 10.87
C LEU A 76 10.46 2.18 10.73
N PRO A 77 10.89 2.55 9.50
CA PRO A 77 11.51 3.84 9.24
C PRO A 77 10.51 4.99 9.43
N GLU A 78 11.02 6.20 9.62
CA GLU A 78 10.20 7.40 9.64
C GLU A 78 9.57 7.63 8.25
N ALA A 79 8.30 8.07 8.25
CA ALA A 79 7.61 8.39 7.01
C ALA A 79 8.19 9.66 6.36
N SER A 80 8.18 9.71 5.04
CA SER A 80 8.72 10.83 4.26
C SER A 80 7.93 12.15 4.43
N SER A 81 6.71 12.08 4.94
CA SER A 81 5.89 13.25 5.28
C SER A 81 4.81 12.91 6.30
N GLU A 82 4.20 13.95 6.89
CA GLU A 82 3.03 13.81 7.78
C GLU A 82 1.83 13.13 7.10
N LEU A 83 1.66 13.34 5.79
CA LEU A 83 0.61 12.69 5.01
C LEU A 83 0.82 11.17 4.99
N PHE A 84 2.04 10.73 4.65
CA PHE A 84 2.39 9.31 4.65
C PHE A 84 2.39 8.71 6.06
N ALA A 85 2.79 9.48 7.08
CA ALA A 85 2.72 9.04 8.47
C ALA A 85 1.27 8.68 8.88
N LYS A 86 0.30 9.55 8.57
CA LYS A 86 -1.12 9.29 8.84
C LYS A 86 -1.64 8.11 8.01
N HIS A 87 -1.24 8.03 6.75
CA HIS A 87 -1.64 6.93 5.87
C HIS A 87 -1.14 5.58 6.40
N HIS A 88 0.14 5.49 6.80
CA HIS A 88 0.71 4.29 7.41
C HIS A 88 -0.02 3.89 8.69
N GLN A 89 -0.32 4.86 9.57
CA GLN A 89 -1.08 4.60 10.80
C GLN A 89 -2.45 3.98 10.51
N ARG A 90 -3.17 4.50 9.49
CA ARG A 90 -4.45 3.94 9.04
C ARG A 90 -4.27 2.50 8.54
N VAL A 91 -3.35 2.28 7.59
CA VAL A 91 -3.07 0.96 7.01
C VAL A 91 -2.75 -0.07 8.09
N PHE A 92 -1.84 0.25 9.02
CA PHE A 92 -1.47 -0.69 10.09
C PHE A 92 -2.59 -0.93 11.10
N LYS A 93 -3.42 0.08 11.39
CA LYS A 93 -4.59 -0.08 12.26
C LYS A 93 -5.58 -1.07 11.65
N ASP A 94 -5.88 -0.94 10.36
CA ASP A 94 -6.85 -1.79 9.68
C ASP A 94 -6.29 -3.19 9.41
N TYR A 95 -5.00 -3.30 9.07
CA TYR A 95 -4.29 -4.59 9.04
C TYR A 95 -4.41 -5.34 10.37
N LYS A 96 -4.21 -4.66 11.51
CA LYS A 96 -4.33 -5.27 12.85
C LYS A 96 -5.78 -5.62 13.23
N LYS A 97 -6.75 -4.87 12.71
CA LYS A 97 -8.18 -5.07 13.00
C LYS A 97 -8.82 -6.16 12.13
N PHE A 98 -8.24 -6.44 10.96
CA PHE A 98 -8.81 -7.36 9.99
C PHE A 98 -9.06 -8.75 10.59
N ASP A 99 -10.35 -9.12 10.69
CA ASP A 99 -10.85 -10.35 11.29
C ASP A 99 -11.42 -11.32 10.24
N GLY A 100 -11.10 -11.09 8.97
CA GLY A 100 -11.67 -11.79 7.82
C GLY A 100 -12.84 -11.06 7.16
N LYS A 101 -13.31 -9.94 7.71
CA LYS A 101 -14.30 -9.07 7.07
C LYS A 101 -13.65 -7.88 6.39
N LEU A 102 -14.05 -7.62 5.15
CA LEU A 102 -13.60 -6.47 4.37
C LEU A 102 -13.92 -5.17 5.12
N ILE A 103 -12.91 -4.33 5.29
CA ILE A 103 -13.05 -2.99 5.87
C ILE A 103 -13.40 -2.01 4.74
N LEU A 104 -14.46 -1.23 4.93
CA LEU A 104 -14.86 -0.18 4.00
C LEU A 104 -14.74 1.16 4.71
N GLU A 105 -14.01 2.08 4.08
CA GLU A 105 -13.91 3.48 4.47
C GLU A 105 -14.46 4.40 3.38
#